data_AF-A0A958AR06-F1
#
_entry.id   AF-A0A958AR06-F1
#
_cell.length_a   1.000
_cell.length_b   1.000
_cell.length_c   1.000
_cell.angle_alpha   90.00
_cell.angle_beta   90.00
_cell.angle_gamma   90.00
#
_symmetry.space_group_name_H-M   'P 1'
#
loop_
_entity.id
_entity.type
_entity.pdbx_description
1 polymer ?
#
loop_
_entity_poly.entity_id
_entity_poly.type
_entity_poly.pdbx_seq_one_letter_code
_entity_poly.pdbx_strand_id
1 'polypeptide(L)' 'MRDHAEKPYLRERAAALLKIAGGQAAYAVAQQGLLRPRQPNTVYEWLDRYEAEGIAGLTIRDGRGRKPAYEP' A
#
# COMPACT_ATOMS: atom_id res chain seq x y z
N MET A 1 7.03 -12.08 -0.25
CA MET A 1 6.69 -10.70 0.17
C MET A 1 5.38 -10.64 0.95
N ARG A 2 4.22 -10.97 0.37
CA ARG A 2 2.91 -10.95 1.08
C ARG A 2 2.93 -11.69 2.41
N ASP A 3 3.49 -12.89 2.45
CA ASP A 3 3.41 -13.74 3.66
C ASP A 3 4.63 -13.62 4.59
N HIS A 4 5.76 -13.18 4.05
CA HIS A 4 7.06 -13.26 4.72
C HIS A 4 7.75 -11.90 4.95
N ALA A 5 7.21 -10.79 4.43
CA ALA A 5 7.82 -9.50 4.70
C ALA A 5 7.73 -9.20 6.20
N GLU A 6 8.83 -8.81 6.81
CA GLU A 6 8.91 -8.49 8.24
C GLU A 6 7.92 -7.37 8.63
N LYS A 7 7.88 -6.31 7.81
CA LYS A 7 7.04 -5.13 8.04
C LYS A 7 5.57 -5.41 7.66
N PRO A 8 4.60 -5.25 8.59
CA PRO A 8 3.19 -5.54 8.32
C PRO A 8 2.59 -4.77 7.14
N TYR A 9 2.98 -3.49 6.96
CA TYR A 9 2.43 -2.68 5.86
C TYR A 9 2.84 -3.20 4.48
N LEU A 10 4.00 -3.84 4.35
CA LEU A 10 4.44 -4.42 3.07
C LEU A 10 3.60 -5.64 2.72
N ARG A 11 3.25 -6.46 3.72
CA ARG A 11 2.35 -7.60 3.55
C ARG A 11 0.97 -7.15 3.08
N GLU A 12 0.44 -6.11 3.70
CA GLU A 12 -0.86 -5.51 3.34
C GLU A 12 -0.86 -4.99 1.89
N ARG A 13 0.13 -4.18 1.51
CA ARG A 13 0.27 -3.64 0.15
C ARG A 13 0.41 -4.76 -0.89
N ALA A 14 1.27 -5.74 -0.64
CA ALA A 14 1.44 -6.88 -1.53
C ALA A 14 0.15 -7.72 -1.64
N ALA A 15 -0.60 -7.90 -0.55
CA ALA A 15 -1.88 -8.60 -0.57
C ALA A 15 -2.92 -7.85 -1.43
N ALA A 16 -2.94 -6.52 -1.36
CA ALA A 16 -3.83 -5.69 -2.17
C ALA A 16 -3.56 -5.90 -3.67
N LEU A 17 -2.30 -5.81 -4.10
CA LEU A 17 -1.94 -5.96 -5.50
C LEU A 17 -2.18 -7.37 -6.04
N LEU A 18 -1.88 -8.41 -5.27
CA LEU A 18 -2.14 -9.79 -5.70
C LEU A 18 -3.64 -10.04 -5.91
N LYS A 19 -4.50 -9.42 -5.10
CA LYS A 19 -5.96 -9.48 -5.28
C LYS A 19 -6.44 -8.74 -6.53
N ILE A 20 -5.87 -7.57 -6.80
CA ILE A 20 -6.15 -6.81 -8.02
C ILE A 20 -5.70 -7.58 -9.26
N ALA A 21 -4.49 -8.14 -9.25
CA ALA A 21 -3.98 -8.99 -10.32
C ALA A 21 -4.82 -10.27 -10.50
N GLY A 22 -5.46 -10.75 -9.43
CA GLY A 22 -6.45 -11.84 -9.47
C GLY A 22 -7.83 -11.42 -10.00
N GLY A 23 -7.99 -10.18 -10.49
CA GLY A 23 -9.23 -9.69 -11.11
C GLY A 23 -10.18 -8.96 -10.15
N GLN A 24 -9.83 -8.75 -8.88
CA GLN A 24 -10.67 -7.99 -7.96
C GLN A 24 -10.50 -6.48 -8.19
N ALA A 25 -11.63 -5.74 -8.27
CA ALA A 25 -11.56 -4.28 -8.37
C ALA A 25 -10.88 -3.66 -7.13
N ALA A 26 -9.99 -2.68 -7.34
CA ALA A 26 -9.25 -2.01 -6.27
C ALA A 26 -10.18 -1.42 -5.18
N TYR A 27 -11.34 -0.89 -5.58
CA TYR A 27 -12.37 -0.42 -4.66
C TYR A 27 -12.88 -1.54 -3.72
N ALA A 28 -13.18 -2.72 -4.28
CA ALA A 28 -13.63 -3.86 -3.47
C ALA A 28 -12.49 -4.37 -2.56
N VAL A 29 -11.25 -4.37 -3.05
CA VAL A 29 -10.09 -4.72 -2.23
C VAL A 29 -9.92 -3.76 -1.05
N ALA A 30 -10.10 -2.45 -1.27
CA ALA A 30 -10.01 -1.45 -0.22
C ALA A 30 -11.08 -1.62 0.87
N GLN A 31 -12.31 -1.96 0.49
CA GLN A 31 -13.44 -2.05 1.42
C GLN A 31 -13.51 -3.38 2.18
N GLN A 32 -13.23 -4.50 1.52
CA GLN A 32 -13.45 -5.84 2.07
C GLN A 32 -12.29 -6.82 1.82
N GLY A 33 -11.33 -6.46 0.97
CA GLY A 33 -10.22 -7.33 0.60
C GLY A 33 -8.98 -7.20 1.48
N LEU A 34 -8.97 -6.38 2.52
CA LEU A 34 -7.84 -6.21 3.43
C LEU A 34 -8.25 -6.46 4.88
N LEU A 35 -7.27 -6.63 5.79
CA LEU A 35 -7.54 -6.86 7.22
C LEU A 35 -8.39 -5.74 7.84
N ARG A 36 -8.20 -4.51 7.37
CA ARG A 36 -9.00 -3.34 7.75
C ARG A 36 -9.39 -2.58 6.48
N PRO A 37 -10.58 -1.96 6.45
CA PRO A 37 -10.96 -1.09 5.36
C PRO A 37 -9.96 0.05 5.17
N ARG A 38 -9.70 0.41 3.92
CA ARG A 38 -8.85 1.52 3.51
C ARG A 38 -9.63 2.45 2.60
N GLN A 39 -9.20 3.70 2.54
CA GLN A 39 -9.72 4.60 1.50
C GLN A 39 -9.32 4.05 0.12
N PRO A 40 -10.25 3.95 -0.85
CA PRO A 40 -9.94 3.42 -2.18
C PRO A 40 -8.74 4.09 -2.85
N ASN A 41 -8.63 5.42 -2.74
CA ASN A 41 -7.50 6.20 -3.28
C ASN A 41 -6.15 5.72 -2.74
N THR A 42 -6.07 5.29 -1.49
CA THR A 42 -4.83 4.72 -0.93
C THR A 42 -4.41 3.43 -1.65
N VAL A 43 -5.37 2.58 -2.04
CA VAL A 43 -5.07 1.36 -2.78
C VAL A 43 -4.69 1.67 -4.23
N TYR A 44 -5.35 2.64 -4.86
CA TYR A 44 -4.96 3.16 -6.19
C TYR A 44 -3.53 3.71 -6.15
N GLU A 45 -3.18 4.54 -5.17
CA GLU A 45 -1.81 5.05 -5.02
C GLU A 45 -0.76 3.94 -4.82
N TRP A 46 -1.12 2.80 -4.24
CA TRP A 46 -0.20 1.66 -4.12
C TRP A 46 -0.01 0.96 -5.46
N LEU A 47 -1.08 0.85 -6.26
CA LEU A 47 -1.03 0.30 -7.61
C LEU A 47 -0.19 1.20 -8.52
N ASP A 48 -0.47 2.51 -8.57
CA ASP A 48 0.26 3.47 -9.40
C ASP A 48 1.76 3.44 -9.10
N ARG A 49 2.12 3.39 -7.80
CA ARG A 49 3.53 3.29 -7.37
C ARG A 49 4.18 1.97 -7.74
N TYR A 50 3.43 0.87 -7.70
CA TYR A 50 3.94 -0.41 -8.13
C TYR A 50 4.15 -0.48 -9.64
N GLU A 51 3.24 0.10 -10.43
CA GLU A 51 3.41 0.19 -11.89
C GLU A 51 4.61 1.05 -12.28
N ALA A 52 4.86 2.15 -11.54
CA ALA A 52 5.99 3.04 -11.81
C ALA A 52 7.35 2.49 -11.33
N GLU A 53 7.40 1.84 -10.16
CA GLU A 53 8.66 1.56 -9.43
C GLU A 53 8.80 0.09 -9.00
N GLY A 54 7.83 -0.76 -9.35
CA GLY A 54 7.77 -2.14 -8.91
C GLY A 54 7.70 -2.27 -7.39
N ILE A 55 8.41 -3.25 -6.84
CA ILE A 55 8.41 -3.55 -5.40
C ILE A 55 8.95 -2.37 -4.57
N ALA A 56 9.86 -1.56 -5.12
CA ALA A 56 10.44 -0.42 -4.41
C ALA A 56 9.36 0.63 -4.06
N GLY A 57 8.38 0.84 -4.94
CA GLY A 57 7.25 1.76 -4.75
C GLY A 57 6.31 1.38 -3.60
N LEU A 58 6.40 0.14 -3.11
CA LEU A 58 5.61 -0.35 -1.98
C LEU A 58 6.22 -0.02 -0.63
N THR A 59 7.43 0.53 -0.56
CA THR A 59 8.04 0.97 0.70
C THR A 59 7.47 2.32 1.14
N ILE A 60 7.63 2.67 2.42
CA ILE A 60 7.36 4.04 2.88
C ILE A 60 8.60 4.88 2.56
N ARG A 61 8.43 5.94 1.77
CA ARG A 61 9.51 6.90 1.50
C ARG A 61 9.77 7.79 2.71
N ASP A 62 11.01 8.20 2.85
CA ASP A 62 11.44 9.20 3.81
C ASP A 62 10.76 10.55 3.53
N GLY A 63 10.58 11.36 4.57
CA GLY A 63 9.86 12.64 4.49
C GLY A 63 8.33 12.51 4.47
N ARG A 64 7.78 11.29 4.61
CA ARG A 64 6.35 11.09 4.82
C ARG A 64 5.98 11.43 6.26
N GLY A 65 5.30 12.56 6.45
CA GLY A 65 4.84 13.02 7.76
C GLY A 65 4.77 14.53 7.81
N ARG A 66 4.09 15.10 8.83
CA ARG A 66 4.13 16.55 9.05
C ARG A 66 5.54 16.90 9.50
N LYS A 67 6.21 17.81 8.78
CA LYS A 67 7.49 18.36 9.25
C LYS A 67 7.31 18.90 10.68
N PRO A 68 8.25 18.68 11.59
CA PRO A 68 8.16 19.22 12.94
C PRO A 68 7.98 20.75 12.85
N ALA A 69 7.07 21.30 13.66
CA ALA A 69 6.81 22.75 13.68
C ALA A 69 7.95 23.53 14.37
N TYR A 70 8.88 22.83 15.01
CA TYR A 70 9.99 23.40 15.77
C TYR A 70 11.20 22.46 15.66
N GLU A 71 12.34 23.01 15.24
CA GLU A 71 13.67 22.41 15.36
C GLU A 71 14.42 23.25 16.42
N PRO A 72 14.91 22.66 17.53
CA PRO A 72 15.50 23.38 18.67
C PRO A 72 16.86 24.05 18.38
#